data_AF-A0A8H7CE19-F1
#
_entry.id   AF-A0A8H7CE19-F1
#
_cell.length_a   1.000
_cell.length_b   1.000
_cell.length_c   1.000
_cell.angle_alpha   90.00
_cell.angle_beta   90.00
_cell.angle_gamma   90.00
#
_symmetry.space_group_name_H-M   'P 1'
#
loop_
_entity.id
_entity.type
_entity.pdbx_description
1 polymer ?
#
loop_
_entity_poly.entity_id
_entity_poly.type
_entity_poly.pdbx_seq_one_letter_code
_entity_poly.pdbx_strand_id
1 'polypeptide(L)'
;MECKMWLDLSRVVLSSPMADSKSGTSYKNMSLAFLSACETGKGDQGIQDEAMHLAAALMFTGFSGIVATLWEINDDDGPKVSGAFYEHLFRDCDPKTAPPILPDLSKAAEALHIAVIKLRKEPGTSFKRWVPFVHFGL
;
A
#
# COMPACT_ATOMS: atom_id res chain seq x y z
N MET A 1 24.27 -8.31 -7.88
CA MET A 1 24.44 -7.45 -6.69
C MET A 1 24.57 -6.01 -7.16
N GLU A 2 23.47 -5.41 -7.59
CA GLU A 2 23.34 -3.97 -7.79
C GLU A 2 21.85 -3.67 -7.62
N CYS A 3 21.43 -3.34 -6.40
CA CYS A 3 20.14 -2.70 -6.19
C CYS A 3 20.27 -1.30 -6.80
N LYS A 4 19.86 -1.18 -8.06
CA LYS A 4 19.56 0.13 -8.63
C LYS A 4 18.41 0.70 -7.81
N MET A 5 18.82 1.56 -6.90
CA MET A 5 18.09 2.61 -6.22
C MET A 5 17.07 3.23 -7.18
N TRP A 6 15.88 2.64 -7.24
CA TRP A 6 14.68 3.34 -7.66
C TRP A 6 14.18 4.12 -6.46
N LEU A 7 14.93 5.17 -6.10
CA LEU A 7 14.33 6.36 -5.53
C LEU A 7 13.56 7.05 -6.65
N ASP A 8 12.50 6.39 -7.12
CA ASP A 8 11.46 7.09 -7.84
C ASP A 8 10.56 7.72 -6.79
N LEU A 9 10.91 8.96 -6.42
CA LEU A 9 10.07 9.89 -5.68
C LEU A 9 8.68 10.09 -6.34
N SER A 10 8.39 9.43 -7.47
CA SER A 10 7.10 9.43 -8.16
C SER A 10 6.12 8.32 -7.73
N ARG A 11 6.45 7.45 -6.75
CA ARG A 11 5.54 6.36 -6.34
C ARG A 11 5.31 6.19 -4.84
N VAL A 12 5.41 7.26 -4.06
CA VAL A 12 4.31 7.45 -3.10
C VAL A 12 3.12 7.73 -4.01
N VAL A 13 2.14 6.82 -4.11
CA VAL A 13 0.83 7.20 -4.65
C VAL A 13 0.22 8.12 -3.60
N LEU A 14 0.73 9.35 -3.52
CA LEU A 14 0.02 10.46 -2.94
C LEU A 14 -1.10 10.72 -3.95
N SER A 15 -2.23 10.04 -3.82
CA SER A 15 -3.46 10.69 -4.24
C SER A 15 -3.55 11.94 -3.37
N SER A 16 -3.07 13.07 -3.91
CA SER A 16 -3.11 14.34 -3.19
C SER A 16 -4.53 14.55 -2.68
N PRO A 17 -4.73 15.03 -1.44
CA PRO A 17 -5.97 15.68 -1.09
C PRO A 17 -5.98 17.02 -1.83
N MET A 18 -6.32 17.00 -3.12
CA MET A 18 -6.69 18.22 -3.83
C MET A 18 -8.05 18.65 -3.31
N ALA A 19 -8.01 19.49 -2.28
CA ALA A 19 -9.10 20.41 -1.99
C ALA A 19 -9.21 21.39 -3.16
N ASP A 20 -10.29 21.32 -3.95
CA ASP A 20 -11.33 22.36 -3.92
C ASP A 20 -12.59 21.99 -4.73
N SER A 21 -13.73 22.41 -4.18
CA SER A 21 -15.01 22.81 -4.78
C SER A 21 -15.83 21.90 -5.71
N LYS A 22 -16.98 21.50 -5.13
CA LYS A 22 -18.32 21.42 -5.74
C LYS A 22 -18.62 20.26 -6.70
N SER A 23 -19.06 19.14 -6.14
CA SER A 23 -20.21 18.37 -6.66
C SER A 23 -20.75 17.44 -5.59
N GLY A 24 -22.06 17.49 -5.34
CA GLY A 24 -22.75 16.76 -4.28
C GLY A 24 -22.86 15.25 -4.53
N THR A 25 -21.76 14.52 -4.37
CA THR A 25 -21.75 13.07 -4.19
C THR A 25 -20.90 12.73 -2.97
N SER A 26 -21.53 12.11 -1.97
CA SER A 26 -20.98 11.78 -0.65
C SER A 26 -19.96 10.63 -0.71
N TYR A 27 -18.90 10.76 -1.50
CA TYR A 27 -17.72 9.91 -1.37
C TYR A 27 -16.77 10.65 -0.44
N LYS A 28 -16.56 10.12 0.77
CA LYS A 28 -15.44 10.56 1.62
C LYS A 28 -14.20 10.47 0.72
N ASN A 29 -13.50 11.59 0.53
CA ASN A 29 -12.21 11.64 -0.14
C ASN A 29 -11.23 10.79 0.68
N MET A 30 -11.22 9.50 0.40
CA MET A 30 -10.36 8.53 1.03
C MET A 30 -9.06 8.52 0.25
N SER A 31 -7.93 8.65 0.92
CA SER A 31 -6.60 8.56 0.31
C SER A 31 -5.88 7.36 0.90
N LEU A 32 -5.18 6.63 0.03
CA LEU A 32 -4.52 5.38 0.35
C LEU A 32 -3.03 5.52 0.03
N ALA A 33 -2.16 5.16 0.98
CA ALA A 33 -0.72 5.04 0.76
C ALA A 33 -0.28 3.57 0.80
N PHE A 34 0.67 3.18 -0.03
CA PHE A 34 1.31 1.86 0.01
C PHE A 34 2.82 2.03 0.21
N LEU A 35 3.31 1.60 1.37
CA LEU A 35 4.71 1.68 1.80
C LEU A 35 5.35 0.30 1.68
N SER A 36 6.02 0.03 0.57
CA SER A 36 6.86 -1.16 0.42
C SER A 36 8.31 -0.82 0.79
N ALA A 37 8.79 -1.32 1.93
CA ALA A 37 10.17 -1.16 2.33
C ALA A 37 11.01 -2.34 1.82
N CYS A 38 11.79 -2.12 0.76
CA CYS A 38 13.00 -2.90 0.51
C CYS A 38 14.16 -2.12 1.16
N GLU A 39 14.84 -2.72 2.14
CA GLU A 39 16.06 -2.20 2.79
C GLU A 39 15.97 -0.97 3.73
N THR A 40 14.81 -0.56 4.25
CA THR A 40 14.76 0.50 5.31
C THR A 40 15.13 -0.01 6.72
N GLY A 41 15.71 -1.23 6.82
CA GLY A 41 16.06 -1.92 8.06
C GLY A 41 17.55 -2.25 8.24
N LYS A 42 18.46 -1.66 7.44
CA LYS A 42 19.89 -1.62 7.79
C LYS A 42 20.19 -0.51 8.82
N GLY A 43 19.32 -0.38 9.81
CA GLY A 43 19.60 0.34 11.04
C GLY A 43 19.97 -0.68 12.11
N ASP A 44 20.91 -0.29 12.97
CA ASP A 44 21.25 -0.95 14.23
C ASP A 44 20.01 -1.55 14.95
N GLN A 45 20.22 -2.58 15.78
CA GLN A 45 19.25 -3.55 16.30
C GLN A 45 18.02 -3.01 17.09
N GLY A 46 17.70 -1.72 17.01
CA GLY A 46 16.62 -1.04 17.72
C GLY A 46 15.61 -0.24 16.88
N ILE A 47 15.67 -0.19 15.54
CA ILE A 47 14.76 0.67 14.74
C ILE A 47 13.76 -0.16 13.92
N GLN A 48 12.79 -0.78 14.61
CA GLN A 48 11.63 -1.43 13.98
C GLN A 48 10.43 -0.46 13.80
N ASP A 49 10.58 0.79 14.25
CA ASP A 49 9.47 1.71 14.48
C ASP A 49 9.28 2.74 13.34
N GLU A 50 10.19 2.82 12.36
CA GLU A 50 10.16 3.87 11.32
C GLU A 50 8.93 3.75 10.40
N ALA A 51 8.56 2.54 9.99
CA ALA A 51 7.38 2.32 9.16
C ALA A 51 6.08 2.69 9.88
N MET A 52 6.02 2.44 11.20
CA MET A 52 4.87 2.81 12.04
C MET A 52 4.79 4.31 12.25
N HIS A 53 5.91 4.98 12.53
CA HIS A 53 5.95 6.44 12.66
C HIS A 53 5.61 7.14 11.33
N LEU A 54 6.06 6.60 10.19
CA LEU A 54 5.71 7.13 8.87
C LEU A 54 4.22 6.91 8.54
N ALA A 55 3.68 5.72 8.85
CA ALA A 55 2.25 5.47 8.71
C ALA A 55 1.44 6.42 9.60
N ALA A 56 1.86 6.66 10.85
CA ALA A 56 1.23 7.61 11.74
C ALA A 56 1.27 9.04 11.19
N ALA A 57 2.41 9.48 10.64
CA ALA A 57 2.53 10.79 10.00
C ALA A 57 1.58 10.92 8.79
N LEU A 58 1.50 9.91 7.93
CA LEU A 58 0.60 9.92 6.78
C LEU A 58 -0.87 9.94 7.20
N MET A 59 -1.26 9.18 8.22
CA MET A 59 -2.62 9.26 8.78
C MET A 59 -2.91 10.68 9.30
N PHE A 60 -1.95 11.32 9.98
CA PHE A 60 -2.11 12.71 10.45
C PHE A 60 -2.24 13.72 9.31
N THR A 61 -1.62 13.47 8.16
CA THR A 61 -1.78 14.31 6.95
C THR A 61 -3.10 14.08 6.20
N GLY A 62 -3.94 13.16 6.64
CA GLY A 62 -5.28 12.92 6.08
C GLY A 62 -5.41 11.64 5.24
N PHE A 63 -4.40 10.76 5.22
CA PHE A 63 -4.56 9.42 4.64
C PHE A 63 -5.52 8.58 5.47
N SER A 64 -6.50 7.97 4.80
CA SER A 64 -7.55 7.19 5.46
C SER A 64 -7.28 5.69 5.41
N GLY A 65 -6.35 5.24 4.56
CA GLY A 65 -5.81 3.89 4.52
C GLY A 65 -4.30 3.90 4.24
N ILE A 66 -3.56 2.98 4.86
CA ILE A 66 -2.13 2.80 4.64
C ILE A 66 -1.81 1.32 4.64
N VAL A 67 -1.16 0.83 3.59
CA VAL A 67 -0.48 -0.47 3.61
C VAL A 67 0.99 -0.24 3.91
N ALA A 68 1.55 -1.00 4.84
CA ALA A 68 2.97 -0.94 5.17
C ALA A 68 3.55 -2.33 5.44
N THR A 69 4.86 -2.38 5.65
CA THR A 69 5.60 -3.59 6.06
C THR A 69 6.23 -3.36 7.42
N LEU A 70 6.03 -4.28 8.36
CA LEU A 70 6.56 -4.19 9.73
C LEU A 70 8.06 -4.43 9.81
N TRP A 71 8.60 -5.25 8.90
CA TRP A 71 10.03 -5.57 8.81
C TRP A 71 10.41 -5.81 7.35
N GLU A 72 11.71 -6.02 7.12
CA GLU A 72 12.29 -6.27 5.81
C GLU A 72 11.60 -7.44 5.09
N ILE A 73 11.18 -7.18 3.86
CA ILE A 73 10.63 -8.18 2.96
C ILE A 73 11.66 -8.55 1.89
N ASN A 74 11.51 -9.73 1.30
CA ASN A 74 12.30 -10.07 0.11
C ASN A 74 11.94 -9.13 -1.05
N ASP A 75 12.94 -8.76 -1.85
CA ASP A 75 12.76 -7.89 -3.02
C ASP A 75 11.71 -8.41 -4.02
N ASP A 76 11.60 -9.73 -4.15
CA ASP A 76 10.62 -10.35 -5.05
C ASP A 76 9.18 -10.26 -4.52
N ASP A 77 8.98 -10.05 -3.22
CA ASP A 77 7.65 -10.10 -2.59
C ASP A 77 6.89 -8.78 -2.71
N GLY A 78 7.60 -7.65 -2.61
CA GLY A 78 7.00 -6.32 -2.71
C GLY A 78 6.23 -6.11 -4.02
N PRO A 79 6.83 -6.34 -5.20
CA PRO A 79 6.14 -6.23 -6.49
C PRO A 79 4.98 -7.22 -6.64
N LYS A 80 5.09 -8.43 -6.11
CA LYS A 80 4.02 -9.44 -6.18
C LYS A 80 2.80 -9.03 -5.36
N VAL A 81 3.02 -8.60 -4.11
CA VAL A 81 1.94 -8.20 -3.22
C VAL A 81 1.30 -6.91 -3.70
N SER A 82 2.09 -5.89 -4.05
CA SER A 82 1.55 -4.63 -4.60
C SER A 82 0.80 -4.83 -5.92
N GLY A 83 1.32 -5.68 -6.82
CA GLY A 83 0.63 -6.03 -8.07
C GLY A 83 -0.72 -6.69 -7.82
N ALA A 84 -0.76 -7.73 -6.98
CA ALA A 84 -1.99 -8.42 -6.62
C ALA A 84 -2.98 -7.52 -5.86
N PHE A 85 -2.47 -6.61 -5.04
CA PHE A 85 -3.26 -5.61 -4.32
C PHE A 85 -3.98 -4.67 -5.28
N TYR A 86 -3.23 -4.02 -6.18
CA TYR A 86 -3.82 -3.08 -7.14
C TYR A 86 -4.71 -3.78 -8.16
N GLU A 87 -4.34 -4.99 -8.60
CA GLU A 87 -5.19 -5.81 -9.47
C GLU A 87 -6.58 -6.05 -8.84
N HIS A 88 -6.63 -6.34 -7.54
CA HIS A 88 -7.89 -6.55 -6.84
C HIS A 88 -8.65 -5.25 -6.62
N LEU A 89 -7.97 -4.20 -6.18
CA LEU A 89 -8.56 -2.91 -5.86
C LEU A 89 -9.19 -2.22 -7.09
N PHE A 90 -8.58 -2.39 -8.26
CA PHE A 90 -9.03 -1.80 -9.52
C PHE A 90 -9.86 -2.76 -10.39
N ARG A 91 -10.17 -3.97 -9.92
CA ARG A 91 -10.84 -5.01 -10.72
C ARG A 91 -12.14 -4.55 -11.37
N ASP A 92 -12.94 -3.79 -10.63
CA ASP A 92 -14.27 -3.33 -11.05
C ASP A 92 -14.23 -1.87 -11.57
N CYS A 93 -13.04 -1.31 -11.76
CA CYS A 93 -12.88 0.06 -12.26
C CYS A 93 -12.93 0.11 -13.78
N ASP A 94 -13.65 1.11 -14.31
CA ASP A 94 -13.62 1.42 -15.73
C ASP A 94 -13.49 2.94 -15.93
N PRO A 95 -12.29 3.43 -16.28
CA PRO A 95 -12.06 4.86 -16.49
C PRO A 95 -12.74 5.40 -17.76
N LYS A 96 -13.28 4.54 -18.64
CA LYS A 96 -13.91 4.93 -19.90
C LYS A 96 -15.42 5.13 -19.78
N THR A 97 -16.01 4.80 -18.63
CA THR A 97 -17.45 5.00 -18.34
C THR A 97 -17.74 6.47 -17.97
N ALA A 98 -18.99 6.90 -18.14
CA ALA A 98 -19.46 8.23 -17.76
C ALA A 98 -20.65 8.09 -16.79
N PRO A 99 -20.49 8.37 -15.48
CA PRO A 99 -19.26 8.79 -14.80
C PRO A 99 -18.21 7.65 -14.67
N PRO A 100 -16.91 7.96 -14.52
CA PRO A 100 -15.86 6.96 -14.33
C PRO A 100 -16.09 6.14 -13.06
N ILE A 101 -15.90 4.83 -13.15
CA ILE A 101 -15.93 3.95 -11.97
C ILE A 101 -14.53 3.93 -11.36
N LEU A 102 -14.39 4.57 -10.20
CA LEU A 102 -13.17 4.66 -9.41
C LEU A 102 -13.06 3.48 -8.41
N PRO A 103 -11.85 3.16 -7.93
CA PRO A 103 -11.66 2.11 -6.94
C PRO A 103 -12.32 2.46 -5.61
N ASP A 104 -12.96 1.47 -5.00
CA ASP A 104 -13.46 1.57 -3.64
C ASP A 104 -12.33 1.29 -2.65
N LEU A 105 -11.78 2.37 -2.09
CA LEU A 105 -10.64 2.28 -1.16
C LEU A 105 -10.99 1.61 0.18
N SER A 106 -12.28 1.46 0.53
CA SER A 106 -12.68 0.67 1.71
C SER A 106 -12.36 -0.83 1.54
N LYS A 107 -12.09 -1.27 0.30
CA LYS A 107 -11.64 -2.64 0.00
C LYS A 107 -10.14 -2.82 0.10
N ALA A 108 -9.37 -1.81 0.51
CA ALA A 108 -7.91 -1.93 0.63
C ALA A 108 -7.49 -3.06 1.57
N ALA A 109 -8.14 -3.23 2.72
CA ALA A 109 -7.85 -4.33 3.65
C ALA A 109 -8.11 -5.71 3.00
N GLU A 110 -9.21 -5.85 2.25
CA GLU A 110 -9.55 -7.07 1.52
C GLU A 110 -8.53 -7.36 0.40
N ALA A 111 -8.18 -6.34 -0.38
CA ALA A 111 -7.19 -6.44 -1.44
C ALA A 111 -5.83 -6.89 -0.91
N LEU A 112 -5.39 -6.34 0.24
CA LEU A 112 -4.15 -6.75 0.88
C LEU A 112 -4.23 -8.19 1.38
N HIS A 113 -5.33 -8.56 2.03
CA HIS A 113 -5.54 -9.92 2.51
C HIS A 113 -5.42 -10.95 1.38
N ILE A 114 -6.03 -10.67 0.23
CA ILE A 114 -5.96 -11.54 -0.96
C ILE A 114 -4.53 -11.61 -1.50
N ALA A 115 -3.83 -10.48 -1.60
CA ALA A 115 -2.44 -10.44 -2.06
C ALA A 115 -1.50 -11.25 -1.14
N VAL A 116 -1.66 -11.11 0.18
CA VAL A 116 -0.90 -11.85 1.19
C VAL A 116 -1.22 -13.35 1.12
N ILE A 117 -2.48 -13.75 0.91
CA ILE A 117 -2.86 -15.16 0.70
C ILE A 117 -2.19 -15.73 -0.56
N LYS A 118 -2.14 -14.96 -1.66
CA LYS A 118 -1.46 -15.40 -2.89
C LYS A 118 0.02 -15.68 -2.61
N LEU A 119 0.72 -14.76 -1.93
CA LEU A 119 2.12 -14.94 -1.54
C LEU A 119 2.31 -16.15 -0.62
N ARG A 120 1.45 -16.31 0.40
CA ARG A 120 1.51 -17.44 1.35
C ARG A 120 1.39 -18.81 0.68
N LYS A 121 0.69 -18.90 -0.46
CA LYS A 121 0.51 -20.16 -1.21
C LYS A 121 1.72 -20.54 -2.07
N GLU A 122 2.68 -19.63 -2.26
CA GLU A 122 3.88 -19.96 -3.04
C GLU A 122 4.75 -21.02 -2.32
N PRO A 123 5.27 -22.02 -3.05
CA PRO A 123 6.14 -23.05 -2.46
C PRO A 123 7.36 -22.44 -1.78
N GLY A 124 7.68 -22.92 -0.57
CA GLY A 124 8.85 -22.47 0.19
C GLY A 124 8.70 -21.10 0.87
N THR A 125 7.50 -20.52 0.89
CA THR A 125 7.26 -19.23 1.54
C THR A 125 7.13 -19.38 3.06
N SER A 126 8.12 -18.85 3.78
CA SER A 126 8.09 -18.79 5.25
C SER A 126 7.16 -17.68 5.76
N PHE A 127 6.74 -17.76 7.02
CA PHE A 127 5.89 -16.71 7.63
C PHE A 127 6.54 -15.33 7.62
N LYS A 128 7.88 -15.26 7.70
CA LYS A 128 8.63 -13.99 7.68
C LYS A 128 8.40 -13.18 6.40
N ARG A 129 8.04 -13.84 5.29
CA ARG A 129 7.83 -13.20 3.98
C ARG A 129 6.46 -12.55 3.85
N TRP A 130 5.40 -13.11 4.44
CA TRP A 130 4.03 -12.64 4.20
C TRP A 130 3.35 -12.01 5.42
N VAL A 131 3.79 -12.30 6.65
CA VAL A 131 3.27 -11.65 7.87
C VAL A 131 3.59 -10.13 7.96
N PRO A 132 4.69 -9.57 7.43
CA PRO A 132 5.00 -8.15 7.68
C PRO A 132 3.99 -7.19 7.06
N PHE A 133 3.21 -7.61 6.06
CA PHE A 133 2.25 -6.74 5.39
C PHE A 133 1.06 -6.43 6.30
N VAL A 134 0.89 -5.14 6.59
CA VAL A 134 -0.16 -4.61 7.48
C VAL A 134 -0.93 -3.49 6.81
N HIS A 135 -2.22 -3.40 7.13
CA HIS A 135 -3.09 -2.30 6.74
C HIS A 135 -3.49 -1.48 7.98
N PHE A 136 -3.37 -0.16 7.90
CA PHE A 136 -3.82 0.81 8.89
C PHE A 136 -4.92 1.67 8.27
N GLY A 137 -6.04 1.85 8.98
CA GLY A 137 -7.15 2.68 8.50
C GLY A 137 -8.46 1.92 8.33
N LEU A 138 -9.45 2.62 7.78
CA LEU A 138 -10.80 2.11 7.52
C LEU A 138 -10.90 1.40 6.17
#